data_AF-Q8ZV64-F1
#
_entry.id   AF-Q8ZV64-F1
#
_cell.length_a   1.000
_cell.length_b   1.000
_cell.length_c   1.000
_cell.angle_alpha   90.00
_cell.angle_beta   90.00
_cell.angle_gamma   90.00
#
_symmetry.space_group_name_H-M   'P 1'
#
loop_
_entity.id
_entity.type
_entity.pdbx_description
1 polymer ?
#
loop_
_entity_poly.entity_id
_entity_poly.type
_entity_poly.pdbx_seq_one_letter_code
_entity_poly.pdbx_strand_id
1 'polypeptide(L)'
;MNIVDSLRRGEFLVYLVVLFITSLLLMFSMYLAFYRIYDLILALQQPEILATAIYNALSDVFLVIVFVELIDTFITYIEQKRIVVYKIIDVALVALARELFIYLAPVNKEFSFEKALAIIIATLVIGVIEYLQRRIIPTERRRR
;
A
#
# COMPACT_ATOMS: atom_id res chain seq x y z
N MET A 1 -21.91 34.33 9.49
CA MET A 1 -20.89 33.38 8.99
C MET A 1 -21.62 32.09 8.68
N ASN A 2 -21.70 31.68 7.40
CA ASN A 2 -22.52 30.53 6.99
C ASN A 2 -21.93 29.23 7.55
N ILE A 3 -22.78 28.42 8.19
CA ILE A 3 -22.43 27.13 8.79
C ILE A 3 -21.77 26.20 7.76
N VAL A 4 -22.26 26.24 6.52
CA VAL A 4 -21.76 25.44 5.38
C VAL A 4 -20.31 25.82 5.02
N ASP A 5 -19.96 27.11 5.02
CA ASP A 5 -18.60 27.58 4.71
C ASP A 5 -17.61 27.27 5.83
N SER A 6 -18.09 27.18 7.07
CA SER A 6 -17.30 26.77 8.23
C SER A 6 -17.04 25.26 8.24
N LEU A 7 -18.05 24.44 7.91
CA LEU A 7 -17.89 22.99 7.76
C LEU A 7 -16.87 22.66 6.66
N ARG A 8 -16.96 23.32 5.50
CA ARG A 8 -16.07 23.08 4.36
C ARG A 8 -14.61 23.47 4.66
N ARG A 9 -14.39 24.51 5.48
CA ARG A 9 -13.05 24.90 5.96
C ARG A 9 -12.50 23.93 7.00
N GLY A 10 -13.36 23.45 7.91
CA GLY A 10 -12.99 22.42 8.89
C GLY A 10 -12.60 21.12 8.22
N GLU A 11 -13.36 20.70 7.22
CA GLU A 11 -13.07 19.52 6.39
C GLU A 11 -11.69 19.62 5.72
N PHE A 12 -11.39 20.75 5.07
CA PHE A 12 -10.09 20.97 4.44
C PHE A 12 -8.93 20.89 5.45
N LEU A 13 -9.08 21.47 6.65
CA LEU A 13 -8.09 21.39 7.72
C LEU A 13 -7.84 19.95 8.16
N VAL A 14 -8.91 19.16 8.33
CA VAL A 14 -8.81 17.74 8.70
C VAL A 14 -8.03 16.96 7.64
N TYR A 15 -8.34 17.16 6.35
CA TYR A 15 -7.61 16.47 5.27
C TYR A 15 -6.13 16.86 5.22
N LEU A 16 -5.81 18.13 5.45
CA LEU A 16 -4.43 18.60 5.49
C LEU A 16 -3.65 17.95 6.65
N VAL A 17 -4.27 17.86 7.83
CA VAL A 17 -3.68 17.18 9.00
C VAL A 17 -3.47 15.69 8.72
N VAL A 18 -4.46 15.01 8.14
CA VAL A 18 -4.34 13.59 7.78
C VAL A 18 -3.21 13.39 6.78
N LEU A 19 -3.17 14.19 5.70
CA LEU A 19 -2.11 14.11 4.69
C LEU A 19 -0.71 14.37 5.28
N PHE A 20 -0.60 15.31 6.21
CA PHE A 20 0.65 15.58 6.92
C PHE A 20 1.09 14.37 7.77
N ILE A 21 0.19 13.80 8.56
CA ILE A 21 0.48 12.60 9.37
C ILE A 21 0.86 11.43 8.47
N THR A 22 0.11 11.19 7.40
CA THR A 22 0.42 10.13 6.43
C THR A 22 1.78 10.33 5.79
N SER A 23 2.14 11.56 5.43
CA SER A 23 3.45 11.87 4.85
C SER A 23 4.59 11.60 5.83
N LEU A 24 4.43 11.92 7.11
CA LEU A 24 5.39 11.56 8.16
C LEU A 24 5.52 10.03 8.31
N LEU A 25 4.40 9.31 8.31
CA LEU A 25 4.40 7.84 8.39
C LEU A 25 5.07 7.22 7.17
N LEU A 26 4.86 7.76 5.97
CA LEU A 26 5.55 7.34 4.75
C LEU A 26 7.06 7.54 4.89
N MET A 27 7.50 8.69 5.38
CA MET A 27 8.92 8.98 5.55
C MET A 27 9.57 8.00 6.54
N PHE A 28 8.90 7.74 7.66
CA PHE A 28 9.36 6.75 8.64
C PHE A 28 9.36 5.32 8.05
N SER A 29 8.33 4.96 7.30
CA SER A 29 8.23 3.68 6.61
C SER A 29 9.34 3.49 5.58
N MET A 30 9.66 4.52 4.80
CA MET A 30 10.77 4.48 3.86
C MET A 30 12.09 4.24 4.60
N TYR A 31 12.33 4.95 5.70
CA TYR A 31 13.52 4.73 6.53
C TYR A 31 13.63 3.27 7.00
N LEU A 32 12.54 2.70 7.52
CA LEU A 32 12.51 1.30 7.93
C LEU A 32 12.74 0.33 6.76
N ALA A 33 12.11 0.57 5.61
CA ALA A 33 12.30 -0.25 4.42
C ALA A 33 13.76 -0.24 3.95
N PHE A 34 14.41 0.93 3.94
CA PHE A 34 15.85 1.03 3.64
C PHE A 34 16.70 0.25 4.66
N TYR A 35 16.40 0.39 5.95
CA TYR A 35 17.10 -0.33 7.01
C TYR A 35 16.94 -1.86 6.84
N ARG A 36 15.74 -2.35 6.51
CA ARG A 36 15.51 -3.78 6.27
C ARG A 36 16.15 -4.32 5.01
N ILE A 37 16.22 -3.52 3.94
CA ILE A 37 16.98 -3.89 2.74
C ILE A 37 18.46 -4.01 3.08
N TYR A 38 18.99 -3.13 3.93
CA TYR A 38 20.37 -3.24 4.41
C TYR A 38 20.58 -4.52 5.26
N ASP A 39 19.67 -4.82 6.21
CA ASP A 39 19.70 -6.07 6.98
C ASP A 39 19.65 -7.30 6.07
N LEU A 40 18.83 -7.26 5.00
CA LEU A 40 18.73 -8.33 4.02
C LEU A 40 20.06 -8.57 3.29
N ILE A 41 20.77 -7.50 2.93
CA ILE A 41 22.07 -7.59 2.27
C ILE A 41 23.10 -8.27 3.20
N LEU A 42 23.06 -7.98 4.50
CA LEU A 42 23.92 -8.64 5.48
C LEU A 42 23.52 -10.11 5.71
N ALA A 43 22.22 -10.40 5.70
CA ALA A 43 21.67 -11.73 5.91
C ALA A 43 21.92 -12.71 4.74
N LEU A 44 22.35 -12.23 3.56
CA LEU A 44 22.77 -13.08 2.43
C LEU A 44 23.86 -14.09 2.81
N GLN A 45 24.64 -13.79 3.85
CA GLN A 45 25.72 -14.66 4.34
C GLN A 45 25.23 -15.78 5.29
N GLN A 46 23.97 -15.74 5.72
CA GLN A 46 23.41 -16.68 6.70
C GLN A 46 22.05 -17.22 6.24
N PRO A 47 22.01 -18.42 5.61
CA PRO A 47 20.81 -18.94 4.95
C PRO A 47 19.63 -19.18 5.91
N GLU A 48 19.88 -19.39 7.21
CA GLU A 48 18.82 -19.64 8.19
C GLU A 48 17.98 -18.39 8.52
N ILE A 49 18.57 -17.20 8.44
CA ILE A 49 17.87 -15.92 8.71
C ILE A 49 17.45 -15.20 7.42
N LEU A 50 17.93 -15.65 6.26
CA LEU A 50 17.66 -15.04 4.97
C LEU A 50 16.14 -15.01 4.66
N ALA A 51 15.43 -16.10 4.91
CA ALA A 51 13.98 -16.18 4.66
C ALA A 51 13.20 -15.14 5.47
N THR A 52 13.52 -14.99 6.75
CA THR A 52 12.91 -14.00 7.65
C THR A 52 13.29 -12.57 7.25
N ALA A 53 14.54 -12.35 6.84
CA ALA A 53 15.01 -11.03 6.39
C ALA A 53 14.32 -10.60 5.08
N ILE A 54 14.16 -11.51 4.11
CA ILE A 54 13.42 -11.26 2.86
C ILE A 54 11.99 -10.87 3.18
N TYR A 55 11.33 -11.62 4.08
CA TYR A 55 9.96 -11.35 4.48
C TYR A 55 9.80 -9.96 5.11
N ASN A 56 10.65 -9.62 6.07
CA ASN A 56 10.59 -8.31 6.74
C ASN A 56 10.85 -7.16 5.75
N ALA A 57 11.82 -7.32 4.85
CA ALA A 57 12.08 -6.33 3.81
C ALA A 57 10.88 -6.17 2.86
N LEU A 58 10.28 -7.26 2.41
CA LEU A 58 9.13 -7.21 1.51
C LEU A 58 7.91 -6.57 2.19
N SER A 59 7.64 -6.92 3.46
CA SER A 59 6.54 -6.35 4.25
C SER A 59 6.69 -4.84 4.43
N ASP A 60 7.90 -4.36 4.74
CA ASP A 60 8.17 -2.93 4.91
C ASP A 60 8.08 -2.16 3.59
N VAL A 61 8.50 -2.77 2.47
CA VAL A 61 8.30 -2.20 1.12
C VAL A 61 6.82 -2.12 0.77
N PHE A 62 6.02 -3.14 1.07
CA PHE A 62 4.56 -3.08 0.87
C PHE A 62 3.91 -1.98 1.70
N LEU A 63 4.37 -1.77 2.93
CA LEU A 63 3.89 -0.69 3.79
C LEU A 63 4.13 0.70 3.15
N VAL A 64 5.31 0.91 2.54
CA VAL A 64 5.62 2.12 1.78
C VAL A 64 4.61 2.31 0.64
N ILE A 65 4.34 1.26 -0.14
CA ILE A 65 3.41 1.31 -1.27
C ILE A 65 2.00 1.69 -0.81
N VAL A 66 1.50 1.10 0.28
CA VAL A 66 0.19 1.46 0.87
C VAL A 66 0.12 2.95 1.19
N PHE A 67 1.17 3.49 1.82
CA PHE A 67 1.19 4.90 2.18
C PHE A 67 1.25 5.82 0.96
N VAL A 68 2.00 5.45 -0.08
CA VAL A 68 2.03 6.19 -1.34
C VAL A 68 0.64 6.23 -1.98
N GLU A 69 -0.03 5.08 -2.06
CA GLU A 69 -1.37 4.96 -2.65
C GLU A 69 -2.42 5.78 -1.88
N LEU A 70 -2.30 5.76 -0.55
CA LEU A 70 -3.18 6.50 0.34
C LEU A 70 -2.97 8.01 0.19
N ILE A 71 -1.73 8.48 0.07
CA ILE A 71 -1.42 9.90 -0.25
C ILE A 71 -2.01 10.28 -1.61
N ASP A 72 -1.82 9.47 -2.66
CA ASP A 72 -2.36 9.77 -3.99
C ASP A 72 -3.89 9.89 -3.97
N THR A 73 -4.57 9.04 -3.20
CA THR A 73 -6.01 9.12 -2.98
C THR A 73 -6.41 10.43 -2.28
N PHE A 74 -5.69 10.86 -1.25
CA PHE A 74 -5.95 12.13 -0.57
C PHE A 74 -5.67 13.35 -1.45
N ILE A 75 -4.57 13.35 -2.21
CA ILE A 75 -4.25 14.43 -3.15
C ILE A 75 -5.35 14.56 -4.20
N THR A 76 -5.78 13.44 -4.77
CA THR A 76 -6.85 13.42 -5.77
C THR A 76 -8.16 13.95 -5.23
N TYR A 77 -8.48 13.62 -3.98
CA TYR A 77 -9.65 14.17 -3.31
C TYR A 77 -9.57 15.70 -3.19
N ILE A 78 -8.42 16.22 -2.76
CA ILE A 78 -8.19 17.67 -2.61
C ILE A 78 -8.28 18.38 -3.97
N GLU A 79 -7.69 17.81 -5.02
CA GLU A 79 -7.66 18.40 -6.37
C GLU A 79 -9.04 18.38 -7.04
N GLN A 80 -9.72 17.23 -7.01
CA GLN A 80 -10.96 17.03 -7.77
C GLN A 80 -12.22 17.36 -6.97
N LYS A 81 -12.10 17.60 -5.66
CA LYS A 81 -13.21 17.78 -4.69
C LYS A 81 -14.24 16.64 -4.76
N ARG A 82 -13.82 15.47 -5.24
CA ARG A 82 -14.64 14.28 -5.40
C ARG A 82 -13.84 13.08 -4.93
N ILE A 83 -14.51 12.19 -4.21
CA ILE A 83 -13.96 10.88 -3.89
C ILE A 83 -14.02 10.04 -5.15
N VAL A 84 -12.84 9.66 -5.63
CA VAL A 84 -12.70 8.82 -6.80
C VAL A 84 -12.68 7.36 -6.35
N VAL A 85 -13.79 6.65 -6.56
CA VAL A 85 -14.00 5.29 -6.02
C VAL A 85 -12.88 4.32 -6.41
N TYR A 86 -12.35 4.40 -7.63
CA TYR A 86 -11.28 3.49 -8.06
C TYR A 86 -9.99 3.66 -7.27
N LYS A 87 -9.65 4.88 -6.82
CA LYS A 87 -8.46 5.11 -5.98
C LYS A 87 -8.62 4.51 -4.57
N ILE A 88 -9.83 4.53 -4.02
CA ILE A 88 -10.13 3.82 -2.77
C ILE A 88 -9.99 2.32 -2.96
N ILE A 89 -10.45 1.78 -4.10
CA ILE A 89 -10.30 0.36 -4.42
C ILE A 89 -8.82 0.00 -4.53
N ASP A 90 -8.00 0.84 -5.16
CA ASP A 90 -6.55 0.62 -5.27
C ASP A 90 -5.90 0.60 -3.87
N VAL A 91 -6.19 1.57 -3.00
CA VAL A 91 -5.72 1.55 -1.59
C VAL A 91 -6.17 0.29 -0.86
N ALA A 92 -7.44 -0.10 -1.00
CA ALA A 92 -8.00 -1.27 -0.35
C ALA A 92 -7.35 -2.57 -0.87
N LEU A 93 -7.08 -2.67 -2.17
CA LEU A 93 -6.37 -3.79 -2.78
C LEU A 93 -4.94 -3.90 -2.27
N VAL A 94 -4.20 -2.78 -2.20
CA VAL A 94 -2.83 -2.80 -1.66
C VAL A 94 -2.83 -3.16 -0.18
N ALA A 95 -3.77 -2.62 0.61
CA ALA A 95 -3.92 -2.97 2.02
C ALA A 95 -4.29 -4.46 2.22
N LEU A 96 -5.19 -4.99 1.38
CA LEU A 96 -5.58 -6.40 1.39
C LEU A 96 -4.41 -7.29 0.98
N ALA A 97 -3.65 -6.92 -0.05
CA ALA A 97 -2.45 -7.64 -0.46
C ALA A 97 -1.43 -7.73 0.68
N ARG A 98 -1.22 -6.63 1.41
CA ARG A 98 -0.36 -6.60 2.60
C ARG A 98 -0.90 -7.50 3.71
N GLU A 99 -2.19 -7.40 4.03
CA GLU A 99 -2.80 -8.20 5.09
C GLU A 99 -2.72 -9.70 4.76
N LEU A 100 -2.96 -10.08 3.50
CA LEU A 100 -2.75 -11.45 3.02
C LEU A 100 -1.29 -11.87 3.14
N PHE A 101 -0.34 -11.02 2.76
CA PHE A 101 1.08 -11.30 2.88
C PHE A 101 1.50 -11.54 4.34
N ILE A 102 0.99 -10.72 5.27
CA ILE A 102 1.28 -10.83 6.70
C ILE A 102 0.62 -12.08 7.31
N TYR A 103 -0.65 -12.34 6.96
CA TYR A 103 -1.44 -13.41 7.57
C TYR A 103 -1.03 -14.81 7.09
N LEU A 104 -0.59 -14.95 5.83
CA LEU A 104 -0.24 -16.24 5.22
C LEU A 104 1.20 -16.68 5.51
N ALA A 105 2.05 -15.82 6.04
CA ALA A 105 3.45 -16.11 6.33
C ALA A 105 3.73 -16.23 7.84
N PRO A 106 3.30 -17.32 8.52
CA PRO A 106 3.75 -17.58 9.88
C PRO A 106 5.20 -18.04 9.80
N VAL A 107 6.12 -17.14 10.15
CA VAL A 107 7.58 -17.31 10.12
C VAL A 107 8.08 -18.49 11.00
N ASN A 108 7.20 -19.13 11.78
CA ASN A 108 7.58 -20.17 12.76
C ASN A 108 7.00 -21.58 12.54
N LYS A 109 6.29 -21.87 11.43
CA LYS A 109 5.87 -23.25 11.15
C LYS A 109 6.00 -23.55 9.67
N GLU A 110 6.94 -24.46 9.36
CA GLU A 110 7.16 -25.23 8.14
C GLU A 110 6.53 -24.60 6.89
N PHE A 111 7.39 -24.16 5.97
CA PHE A 111 7.03 -23.66 4.65
C PHE A 111 6.15 -24.69 3.92
N SER A 112 4.84 -24.62 4.12
CA SER A 112 3.89 -25.59 3.59
C SER A 112 3.53 -25.19 2.16
N PHE A 113 3.53 -26.17 1.26
CA PHE A 113 3.20 -26.00 -0.15
C PHE A 113 1.85 -25.29 -0.36
N GLU A 114 0.91 -25.53 0.55
CA GLU A 114 -0.42 -24.90 0.59
C GLU A 114 -0.36 -23.37 0.77
N LYS A 115 0.57 -22.85 1.58
CA LYS A 115 0.74 -21.40 1.76
C LYS A 115 1.37 -20.74 0.55
N ALA A 116 2.34 -21.40 -0.08
CA ALA A 116 2.93 -20.93 -1.34
C ALA A 116 1.88 -20.87 -2.46
N LEU A 117 1.01 -21.88 -2.54
CA LEU A 117 -0.13 -21.90 -3.46
C LEU A 117 -1.10 -20.74 -3.17
N ALA A 118 -1.39 -20.48 -1.89
CA ALA A 118 -2.25 -19.37 -1.49
C ALA A 118 -1.69 -18.00 -1.91
N ILE A 119 -0.37 -17.80 -1.80
CA ILE A 119 0.30 -16.56 -2.26
C ILE A 119 0.17 -16.40 -3.78
N ILE A 120 0.41 -17.49 -4.54
CA ILE A 120 0.30 -17.47 -6.01
C ILE A 120 -1.14 -17.11 -6.43
N ILE A 121 -2.14 -17.74 -5.79
CA ILE A 121 -3.56 -17.47 -6.07
C ILE A 121 -3.93 -16.05 -5.69
N ALA A 122 -3.54 -15.57 -4.51
CA ALA A 122 -3.82 -14.20 -4.06
C ALA A 122 -3.21 -13.15 -5.01
N THR A 123 -1.95 -13.35 -5.41
CA THR A 123 -1.26 -12.47 -6.36
C THR A 123 -1.94 -12.49 -7.73
N LEU A 124 -2.39 -13.67 -8.19
CA LEU A 124 -3.11 -13.82 -9.45
C LEU A 124 -4.47 -13.12 -9.41
N VAL A 125 -5.21 -13.22 -8.30
CA VAL A 125 -6.49 -12.52 -8.12
C VAL A 125 -6.29 -11.01 -8.16
N ILE A 126 -5.29 -10.47 -7.45
CA ILE A 126 -4.96 -9.04 -7.49
C ILE A 126 -4.63 -8.61 -8.92
N GLY A 127 -3.77 -9.36 -9.62
CA GLY A 127 -3.40 -9.06 -11.00
C GLY A 127 -4.57 -9.13 -11.99
N VAL A 128 -5.51 -10.07 -11.80
CA VAL A 128 -6.73 -10.16 -12.60
C VAL A 128 -7.65 -8.96 -12.35
N ILE A 129 -7.81 -8.54 -11.10
CA ILE A 129 -8.61 -7.35 -10.75
C ILE A 129 -7.99 -6.10 -11.40
N GLU A 130 -6.67 -5.91 -11.28
CA GLU A 130 -5.98 -4.78 -11.90
C GLU A 130 -6.11 -4.80 -13.43
N TYR A 131 -5.95 -5.98 -14.05
CA TYR A 131 -6.12 -6.16 -15.49
C TYR A 131 -7.54 -5.82 -15.96
N LEU A 132 -8.56 -6.29 -15.25
CA LEU A 132 -9.96 -6.01 -15.57
C LEU A 132 -10.27 -4.53 -15.40
N GLN A 133 -9.78 -3.90 -14.33
CA GLN A 133 -9.95 -2.47 -14.07
C GLN A 133 -9.32 -1.63 -15.19
N ARG A 134 -8.12 -1.99 -15.65
CA ARG A 134 -7.47 -1.34 -16.82
C ARG A 134 -8.21 -1.57 -18.14
N ARG A 135 -8.95 -2.67 -18.29
CA ARG A 135 -9.72 -2.98 -19.50
C ARG A 135 -11.07 -2.27 -19.56
N ILE A 136 -11.68 -2.03 -18.40
CA ILE A 136 -13.01 -1.40 -18.28
C ILE A 136 -12.91 0.13 -18.33
N ILE A 137 -11.78 0.71 -17.91
CA ILE A 137 -11.55 2.16 -17.93
C ILE A 137 -10.70 2.49 -19.18
N PRO A 138 -11.30 2.98 -20.29
CA PRO A 138 -10.50 3.50 -21.38
C PRO A 138 -9.65 4.64 -20.85
N THR A 139 -8.34 4.46 -21.01
CA THR A 139 -7.27 5.35 -20.60
C THR A 139 -7.57 6.80 -20.96
N GLU A 140 -7.97 7.60 -19.97
CA GLU A 140 -8.01 9.07 -20.04
C GLU A 140 -6.56 9.65 -19.95
N ARG A 141 -5.62 8.99 -20.64
CA ARG A 141 -4.20 9.34 -20.75
C ARG A 141 -3.88 10.10 -22.05
N ARG A 142 -4.89 10.64 -22.74
CA ARG A 142 -4.72 11.54 -23.88
C ARG A 142 -5.57 12.79 -23.69
N ARG A 143 -5.09 13.72 -22.87
CA ARG A 143 -5.34 15.17 -22.99
C ARG A 143 -4.28 15.88 -22.15
N ARG A 144 -3.06 15.88 -22.68
CA ARG A 144 -2.23 17.08 -22.68
C ARG A 144 -2.81 18.04 -23.70
#